data_AF-A0A1I4MB97-F1
#
_entry.id   AF-A0A1I4MB97-F1
#
_cell.length_a   1.000
_cell.length_b   1.000
_cell.length_c   1.000
_cell.angle_alpha   90.00
_cell.angle_beta   90.00
_cell.angle_gamma   90.00
#
_symmetry.space_group_name_H-M   'P 1'
#
loop_
_entity.id
_entity.type
_entity.pdbx_description
1 polymer ?
#
loop_
_entity_poly.entity_id
_entity_poly.type
_entity_poly.pdbx_seq_one_letter_code
_entity_poly.pdbx_strand_id
1 'polypeptide(L)'
;QQMPLHTHAMTVDGSPGKTSVPSGNYFAQTQAQGADDPFSSFTPNPARPATLNQASLQAVGGNLPHENRQPYLVINYIICTDGLYPSRQ
;
A
#
# COMPACT_ATOMS: atom_id res chain seq x y z
N GLN A 1 -13.26 1.01 -9.27
CA GLN A 1 -13.40 0.65 -7.84
C GLN A 1 -12.24 -0.21 -7.37
N GLN A 2 -11.05 0.33 -7.05
CA GLN A 2 -9.85 -0.54 -7.11
C GLN A 2 -8.81 -0.48 -5.99
N MET A 3 -8.93 0.34 -4.94
CA MET A 3 -8.00 0.22 -3.82
C MET A 3 -8.76 0.04 -2.50
N PRO A 4 -8.79 -1.20 -1.96
CA PRO A 4 -9.13 -1.46 -0.57
C PRO A 4 -8.29 -0.61 0.39
N LEU A 5 -8.72 -0.53 1.65
CA LEU A 5 -7.88 0.01 2.72
C LEU A 5 -6.50 -0.67 2.66
N HIS A 6 -5.47 0.11 2.37
CA HIS A 6 -4.11 -0.39 2.26
C HIS A 6 -3.23 0.32 3.27
N THR A 7 -2.29 -0.44 3.82
CA THR A 7 -1.26 0.06 4.71
C THR A 7 0.07 -0.03 3.98
N HIS A 8 0.87 1.02 4.05
CA HIS A 8 2.26 0.92 3.61
C HIS A 8 3.04 0.15 4.68
N ALA A 9 3.69 -0.95 4.28
CA ALA A 9 4.64 -1.64 5.15
C ALA A 9 6.02 -1.01 4.96
N MET A 10 6.72 -0.73 6.06
CA MET A 10 8.13 -0.32 6.02
C MET A 10 9.00 -1.57 6.03
N THR A 11 9.83 -1.74 5.01
CA THR A 11 10.82 -2.83 4.94
C THR A 11 12.17 -2.34 5.46
N VAL A 12 12.85 -3.14 6.28
CA VAL A 12 14.16 -2.85 6.85
C VAL A 12 15.11 -4.03 6.61
N ASP A 13 16.42 -3.78 6.57
CA ASP A 13 17.43 -4.83 6.55
C ASP A 13 17.53 -5.47 7.96
N GLY A 14 17.32 -6.77 8.04
CA GLY A 14 17.43 -7.53 9.30
C GLY A 14 18.87 -7.76 9.75
N SER A 15 19.86 -7.37 8.94
CA SER A 15 21.27 -7.48 9.25
C SER A 15 21.75 -6.29 10.09
N PRO A 16 22.81 -6.47 10.88
CA PRO A 16 23.47 -5.37 11.55
C PRO A 16 23.93 -4.26 10.59
N GLY A 17 23.56 -3.01 10.88
CA GLY A 17 23.93 -1.83 10.10
C GLY A 17 25.43 -1.61 10.03
N LYS A 18 25.91 -1.15 8.87
CA LYS A 18 27.34 -0.96 8.56
C LYS A 18 27.77 0.52 8.56
N THR A 19 26.82 1.43 8.58
CA THR A 19 27.04 2.88 8.47
C THR A 19 25.92 3.64 9.15
N SER A 20 26.24 4.83 9.62
CA SER A 20 25.31 5.80 10.20
C SER A 20 24.80 6.83 9.19
N VAL A 21 25.26 6.77 7.93
CA VAL A 21 24.89 7.74 6.90
C VAL A 21 23.54 7.38 6.30
N PRO A 22 22.50 8.24 6.38
CA PRO A 22 21.18 7.92 5.84
C PRO A 22 21.09 8.08 4.32
N SER A 23 21.90 8.96 3.73
CA SER A 23 21.87 9.21 2.28
C SER A 23 22.31 7.98 1.49
N GLY A 24 21.43 7.44 0.65
CA GLY A 24 21.71 6.28 -0.20
C GLY A 24 21.73 4.93 0.52
N ASN A 25 21.32 4.88 1.80
CA ASN A 25 21.29 3.65 2.60
C ASN A 25 19.87 3.32 3.06
N TYR A 26 19.65 2.07 3.46
CA TYR A 26 18.40 1.57 4.03
C TYR A 26 18.48 1.52 5.56
N PHE A 27 17.32 1.51 6.22
CA PHE A 27 17.25 1.19 7.65
C PHE A 27 17.71 -0.26 7.88
N ALA A 28 18.49 -0.47 8.94
CA ALA A 28 19.05 -1.77 9.30
C ALA A 28 19.02 -1.96 10.82
N GLN A 29 19.25 -3.18 11.30
CA GLN A 29 19.35 -3.45 12.74
C GLN A 29 20.51 -2.64 13.34
N THR A 30 20.26 -1.86 14.40
CA THR A 30 21.33 -1.11 15.07
C THR A 30 22.34 -2.08 15.69
N GLN A 31 23.63 -1.85 15.42
CA GLN A 31 24.71 -2.50 16.17
C GLN A 31 24.89 -1.77 17.50
N ALA A 32 24.73 -2.47 18.63
CA ALA A 32 25.03 -1.88 19.92
C ALA A 32 26.55 -1.62 20.04
N GLN A 33 27.02 -0.42 19.74
CA GLN A 33 28.40 0.00 19.97
C GLN A 33 28.53 0.71 21.33
N GLY A 34 28.29 -0.04 22.42
CA GLY A 34 28.48 0.47 23.78
C GLY A 34 27.51 1.60 24.17
N ALA A 35 27.65 2.10 25.41
CA ALA A 35 26.71 3.04 26.03
C ALA A 35 26.74 4.47 25.44
N ASP A 36 27.77 4.81 24.66
CA ASP A 36 28.05 6.17 24.16
C ASP A 36 27.84 6.33 22.65
N ASP A 37 27.25 5.34 21.97
CA ASP A 37 26.90 5.46 20.56
C ASP A 37 25.78 6.51 20.38
N PRO A 38 25.95 7.59 19.61
CA PRO A 38 24.88 8.55 19.29
C PRO A 38 23.69 7.90 18.55
N PHE A 39 23.85 6.67 18.03
CA PHE A 39 22.78 5.86 17.45
C PHE A 39 22.12 4.89 18.46
N SER A 40 22.57 4.85 19.72
CA SER A 40 21.93 4.10 20.81
C SER A 40 20.53 4.61 21.16
N SER A 41 20.14 5.79 20.67
CA SER A 41 18.75 6.28 20.73
C SER A 41 17.81 5.57 19.75
N PHE A 42 18.34 4.80 18.80
CA PHE A 42 17.59 4.00 17.84
C PHE A 42 17.75 2.48 18.04
N THR A 43 18.67 2.02 18.91
CA THR A 43 18.59 0.65 19.43
C THR A 43 17.29 0.50 20.21
N PRO A 44 16.51 -0.58 20.01
CA PRO A 44 15.36 -0.87 20.84
C PRO A 44 15.84 -1.07 22.29
N ASN A 45 15.74 -0.04 23.12
CA ASN A 45 15.79 -0.19 24.55
C ASN A 45 14.37 -0.56 25.01
N PRO A 46 14.11 -1.77 25.52
CA PRO A 46 12.79 -2.14 26.03
C PRO A 46 12.27 -1.17 27.11
N ALA A 47 13.19 -0.47 27.80
CA ALA A 47 12.87 0.56 28.79
C ALA A 47 12.67 1.97 28.20
N ARG A 48 13.07 2.23 26.95
CA ARG A 48 12.88 3.52 26.24
C ARG A 48 12.56 3.28 24.75
N PRO A 49 11.36 2.80 24.42
CA PRO A 49 10.96 2.64 23.02
C PRO A 49 10.92 4.02 22.33
N ALA A 50 11.61 4.16 21.21
CA ALA A 50 11.47 5.31 20.34
C ALA A 50 10.22 5.09 19.47
N THR A 51 9.16 5.86 19.71
CA THR A 51 7.95 5.82 18.89
C THR A 51 8.22 6.56 17.57
N LEU A 52 8.15 5.86 16.44
CA LEU A 52 8.11 6.50 15.13
C LEU A 52 6.90 7.45 15.08
N ASN A 53 7.05 8.58 14.40
CA ASN A 53 5.95 9.52 14.22
C ASN A 53 4.74 8.80 13.63
N GLN A 54 3.56 8.88 14.26
CA GLN A 54 2.36 8.19 13.76
C GLN A 54 2.01 8.55 12.32
N ALA A 55 2.36 9.76 11.85
CA ALA A 55 2.17 10.18 10.46
C ALA A 55 2.99 9.35 9.44
N SER A 56 3.99 8.58 9.89
CA SER A 56 4.85 7.78 9.02
C SER A 56 4.16 6.57 8.38
N LEU A 57 3.10 6.03 9.00
CA LEU A 57 2.36 4.86 8.51
C LEU A 57 0.85 5.07 8.66
N GLN A 58 0.32 6.11 8.01
CA GLN A 58 -1.11 6.38 8.01
C GLN A 58 -1.84 5.58 6.93
N ALA A 59 -3.09 5.21 7.22
CA ALA A 59 -4.00 4.69 6.21
C ALA A 59 -4.40 5.80 5.24
N VAL A 60 -4.35 5.52 3.94
CA VAL A 60 -4.69 6.48 2.88
C VAL A 60 -5.84 5.92 2.03
N GLY A 61 -6.73 6.80 1.60
CA GLY A 61 -7.90 6.47 0.80
C GLY A 61 -9.16 6.27 1.67
N GLY A 62 -10.10 7.21 1.59
CA GLY A 62 -11.32 7.23 2.42
C GLY A 62 -12.39 6.19 2.05
N ASN A 63 -12.02 5.13 1.30
CA ASN A 63 -12.89 4.04 0.88
C ASN A 63 -14.23 4.49 0.26
N LEU A 64 -14.22 5.58 -0.51
CA LEU A 64 -15.44 6.09 -1.14
C LEU A 64 -15.79 5.28 -2.40
N PRO A 65 -17.09 5.08 -2.69
CA PRO A 65 -17.52 4.49 -3.94
C PRO A 65 -16.99 5.28 -5.13
N HIS A 66 -16.62 4.58 -6.20
CA HIS A 66 -16.30 5.22 -7.48
C HIS A 66 -16.84 4.40 -8.63
N GLU A 67 -17.15 5.08 -9.73
CA GLU A 67 -17.58 4.44 -10.95
C GLU A 67 -16.54 3.41 -11.39
N ASN A 68 -17.03 2.20 -11.64
CA ASN A 68 -16.23 1.06 -12.11
C ASN A 68 -16.64 0.64 -13.53
N ARG A 69 -17.49 1.44 -14.18
CA ARG A 69 -17.86 1.23 -15.56
C ARG A 69 -16.85 1.96 -16.42
N GLN A 70 -16.25 1.23 -17.36
CA GLN A 70 -15.55 1.83 -18.49
C GLN A 70 -16.49 2.78 -19.25
N PRO A 71 -15.98 3.78 -19.99
CA PRO A 71 -16.82 4.59 -20.87
C PRO A 71 -17.70 3.70 -21.76
N TYR A 72 -19.00 3.95 -21.79
CA TYR A 72 -19.97 3.12 -22.52
C TYR A 72 -20.99 3.98 -23.25
N LEU A 73 -21.52 3.43 -24.35
CA LEU A 73 -22.68 3.96 -25.07
C LEU A 73 -23.87 3.03 -24.82
N VAL A 74 -25.02 3.59 -24.49
CA VAL A 74 -26.26 2.82 -24.26
C VAL A 74 -26.92 2.54 -25.60
N ILE A 75 -27.27 1.27 -25.86
CA ILE A 75 -28.04 0.84 -27.02
C ILE A 75 -29.18 -0.10 -26.59
N ASN A 76 -30.24 -0.15 -27.40
CA ASN A 76 -31.34 -1.09 -27.18
C ASN A 76 -30.99 -2.47 -27.77
N TYR A 77 -31.18 -3.53 -26.98
CA TYR A 77 -31.13 -4.90 -27.47
C TYR A 77 -32.57 -5.34 -27.80
N ILE A 78 -32.83 -5.65 -29.08
CA ILE A 78 -34.13 -6.14 -29.55
C ILE A 78 -33.92 -7.56 -30.07
N ILE A 79 -34.69 -8.50 -29.53
CA ILE A 79 -34.72 -9.90 -29.98
C ILE A 79 -36.13 -10.25 -30.44
N CYS A 80 -36.23 -10.92 -31.59
CA CYS A 80 -37.48 -11.49 -32.07
C CYS A 80 -37.63 -12.89 -31.47
N THR A 81 -38.59 -13.11 -30.58
CA THR A 81 -38.83 -14.43 -29.96
C THR A 81 -39.54 -15.39 -30.91
N ASP A 82 -40.26 -14.85 -31.90
CA ASP A 82 -41.03 -15.59 -32.88
C ASP A 82 -40.80 -15.02 -34.28
N GLY A 83 -40.10 -15.78 -35.13
CA GLY A 83 -39.94 -15.42 -36.53
C GLY A 83 -41.24 -15.62 -37.32
N LEU A 84 -41.48 -14.76 -38.32
CA LEU A 84 -42.46 -15.06 -39.36
C LEU A 84 -41.88 -16.16 -40.27
N TYR A 85 -42.24 -17.42 -40.02
CA TYR A 85 -41.90 -18.56 -40.87
C TYR A 85 -43.16 -19.25 -41.43
N PRO A 86 -43.16 -19.68 -42.72
CA PRO A 86 -42.11 -19.47 -43.71
C PRO A 86 -42.16 -18.05 -44.30
N SER A 87 -41.01 -17.40 -44.35
CA SER A 87 -40.82 -16.16 -45.10
C SER A 87 -40.71 -16.48 -46.59
N ARG A 88 -41.82 -16.38 -47.33
CA ARG A 88 -41.97 -16.05 -48.78
C ARG A 88 -43.27 -16.64 -49.36
N GLN A 89 -43.97 -15.86 -50.19
CA GLN A 89 -44.62 -16.35 -51.41
C GLN A 89 -43.71 -16.00 -52.59
#